data_AF-A0A7V4IKN4-F1
#
_entry.id   AF-A0A7V4IKN4-F1
#
_cell.length_a   1.000
_cell.length_b   1.000
_cell.length_c   1.000
_cell.angle_alpha   90.00
_cell.angle_beta   90.00
_cell.angle_gamma   90.00
#
_symmetry.space_group_name_H-M   'P 1'
#
loop_
_entity.id
_entity.type
_entity.pdbx_description
1 polymer ?
#
loop_
_entity_poly.entity_id
_entity_poly.type
_entity_poly.pdbx_seq_one_letter_code
_entity_poly.pdbx_strand_id
1 'polypeptide(L)'
;MSNNRKAKYLLAFIVIFLQFSFALGASAGNLRDAFKSSGPLTTVAEDKAGYTKGSFEEMVGMVIGVFLSILGVIFVCFMVYAGFMWMTARGDETKVRTALSIIRTSIIGLIIILSAYAISRFVITTLTNSTMTDTGPGLTPGPIH
;
A
#
# COMPACT_ATOMS: atom_id res chain seq x y z
N MET A 1 -37.92 -9.06 13.50
CA MET A 1 -37.36 -7.98 14.35
C MET A 1 -35.84 -8.01 14.21
N SER A 2 -35.30 -7.23 13.27
CA SER A 2 -33.91 -7.40 12.81
C SER A 2 -32.88 -6.93 13.82
N ASN A 3 -31.76 -7.64 13.83
CA ASN A 3 -30.64 -7.55 14.75
C ASN A 3 -29.80 -6.25 14.58
N ASN A 4 -30.47 -5.10 14.57
CA ASN A 4 -29.87 -3.79 14.33
C ASN A 4 -28.97 -3.33 15.48
N ARG A 5 -29.03 -3.97 16.65
CA ARG A 5 -28.23 -3.59 17.81
C ARG A 5 -26.74 -3.88 17.56
N LYS A 6 -26.41 -5.05 17.00
CA LYS A 6 -25.03 -5.50 16.77
C LYS A 6 -24.37 -4.76 15.60
N ALA A 7 -25.14 -4.51 14.54
CA ALA A 7 -24.71 -3.71 13.40
C ALA A 7 -24.47 -2.24 13.78
N LYS A 8 -25.28 -1.68 14.70
CA LYS A 8 -25.08 -0.33 15.24
C LYS A 8 -23.81 -0.22 16.08
N TYR A 9 -23.46 -1.22 16.88
CA TYR A 9 -22.20 -1.22 17.64
C TYR A 9 -20.98 -1.36 16.72
N LEU A 10 -21.05 -2.19 15.68
CA LEU A 10 -19.97 -2.34 14.70
C LEU A 10 -19.77 -1.06 13.87
N LEU A 11 -20.86 -0.42 13.43
CA LEU A 11 -20.83 0.86 12.72
C LEU A 11 -20.30 1.99 13.63
N ALA A 12 -20.76 2.06 14.88
CA ALA A 12 -20.30 3.05 15.84
C ALA A 12 -18.81 2.89 16.17
N PHE A 13 -18.33 1.66 16.32
CA PHE A 13 -16.91 1.38 16.55
C PHE A 13 -16.04 1.79 15.36
N ILE A 14 -16.49 1.52 14.13
CA ILE A 14 -15.81 1.97 12.90
C ILE A 14 -15.78 3.51 12.82
N VAL A 15 -16.89 4.20 13.11
CA VAL A 15 -16.97 5.66 13.05
C VAL A 15 -16.10 6.32 14.12
N ILE A 16 -16.06 5.75 15.33
CA ILE A 16 -15.21 6.22 16.43
C ILE A 16 -13.73 5.98 16.13
N PHE A 17 -13.38 4.83 15.55
CA PHE A 17 -12.01 4.54 15.11
C PHE A 17 -11.57 5.45 13.95
N LEU A 18 -12.49 5.79 13.05
CA LEU A 18 -12.26 6.76 11.97
C LEU A 18 -12.03 8.17 12.53
N GLN A 19 -12.82 8.59 13.53
CA GLN A 19 -12.66 9.88 14.22
C GLN A 19 -11.36 9.94 15.04
N PHE A 20 -10.99 8.84 15.69
CA PHE A 20 -9.73 8.75 16.42
C PHE A 20 -8.51 8.76 15.47
N SER A 21 -8.62 8.12 14.31
CA SER A 21 -7.61 8.19 13.24
C SER A 21 -7.50 9.60 12.65
N PHE A 22 -8.63 10.32 12.53
CA PHE A 22 -8.65 11.71 12.07
C PHE A 22 -8.02 12.67 13.10
N ALA A 23 -8.23 12.44 14.40
CA ALA A 23 -7.62 13.21 15.48
C ALA A 23 -6.10 12.95 15.64
N LEU A 24 -5.62 11.74 15.35
CA LEU A 24 -4.19 11.44 15.24
C LEU A 24 -3.56 11.88 13.90
N GLY A 25 -4.38 12.14 12.89
CA GLY A 25 -3.96 12.65 11.57
C GLY A 25 -3.72 14.16 11.50
N ALA A 26 -4.08 14.93 12.54
CA ALA A 26 -3.79 16.36 12.63
C ALA A 26 -2.29 16.66 12.85
N SER A 27 -1.48 15.64 13.11
CA SER A 27 -0.01 15.67 13.11
C SER A 27 0.53 14.57 12.20
N ALA A 28 0.21 14.62 10.91
CA ALA A 28 0.72 13.69 9.91
C ALA A 28 2.19 14.00 9.55
N GLY A 29 3.13 13.49 10.35
CA GLY A 29 4.33 12.91 9.77
C GLY A 29 3.86 11.65 9.03
N ASN A 30 3.94 11.66 7.70
CA ASN A 30 3.28 10.66 6.87
C ASN A 30 3.84 9.27 7.20
N LEU A 31 3.02 8.22 7.07
CA LEU A 31 3.51 6.81 7.12
C LEU A 31 4.65 6.56 6.12
N ARG A 32 4.72 7.40 5.07
CA ARG A 32 5.81 7.48 4.10
C ARG A 32 7.14 7.92 4.72
N ASP A 33 7.12 8.85 5.67
CA ASP A 33 8.30 9.34 6.39
C ASP A 33 8.78 8.30 7.43
N ALA A 34 7.83 7.62 8.09
CA ALA A 34 8.14 6.52 9.02
C ALA A 34 8.80 5.31 8.32
N PHE A 35 8.43 5.02 7.07
CA PHE A 35 9.07 3.97 6.27
C PHE A 35 10.40 4.43 5.63
N LYS A 36 10.55 5.74 5.32
CA LYS A 36 11.82 6.34 4.88
C LYS A 36 12.89 6.39 5.99
N SER A 37 12.49 6.43 7.27
CA SER A 37 13.40 6.47 8.41
C SER A 37 14.13 5.15 8.72
N SER A 38 13.89 4.07 7.97
CA SER A 38 14.57 2.78 8.17
C SER A 38 15.73 2.60 7.18
N GLY A 39 16.77 3.42 7.30
CA GLY A 39 18.06 3.15 6.66
C GLY A 39 18.87 4.39 6.27
N PRO A 40 20.12 4.53 6.72
CA PRO A 40 21.07 5.58 6.28
C PRO A 40 21.38 5.67 4.77
N LEU A 41 20.71 4.88 3.91
CA LEU A 41 20.94 4.84 2.46
C LEU A 41 19.99 5.73 1.65
N THR A 42 18.93 6.28 2.26
CA THR A 42 17.95 7.13 1.53
C THR A 42 18.37 8.60 1.54
N THR A 43 19.05 9.05 2.60
CA THR A 43 19.52 10.44 2.77
C THR A 43 20.62 10.83 1.78
N VAL A 44 21.38 9.86 1.25
CA VAL A 44 22.43 10.12 0.23
C VAL A 44 21.89 10.17 -1.20
N ALA A 45 20.66 9.70 -1.44
CA ALA A 45 20.02 9.76 -2.75
C ALA A 45 19.24 11.06 -2.97
N GLU A 46 18.80 11.72 -1.89
CA GLU A 46 17.97 12.93 -1.96
C GLU A 46 18.78 14.24 -2.11
N ASP A 47 20.08 14.27 -1.77
CA ASP A 47 20.86 15.53 -1.73
C ASP A 47 21.79 15.76 -2.94
N LYS A 48 21.92 14.79 -3.86
CA LYS A 48 22.90 14.82 -4.98
C LYS A 48 22.30 14.63 -6.38
N ALA A 49 21.01 14.87 -6.58
CA ALA A 49 20.43 14.86 -7.91
C ALA A 49 19.37 15.95 -8.04
N GLY A 50 19.82 17.19 -8.26
CA GLY A 50 19.00 18.32 -8.71
C GLY A 50 18.43 18.12 -10.12
N TYR A 51 17.68 17.04 -10.31
CA TYR A 51 16.90 16.78 -11.51
C TYR A 51 15.44 16.60 -11.11
N THR A 52 14.57 17.43 -11.68
CA THR A 52 13.12 17.21 -11.80
C THR A 52 12.86 15.90 -12.55
N LYS A 53 13.04 14.76 -11.86
CA LYS A 53 12.55 13.42 -12.24
C LYS A 53 11.30 13.04 -11.42
N GLY A 54 10.85 13.94 -10.54
CA GLY A 54 9.94 13.67 -9.43
C GLY A 54 8.48 14.12 -9.59
N SER A 55 7.98 14.47 -10.78
CA SER A 55 6.56 14.87 -10.85
C SER A 55 5.62 13.67 -11.04
N PHE A 56 5.92 12.80 -12.00
CA PHE A 56 5.01 11.68 -12.31
C PHE A 56 5.21 10.49 -11.37
N GLU A 57 6.45 10.07 -11.15
CA GLU A 57 6.75 8.92 -10.29
C GLU A 57 6.44 9.20 -8.81
N GLU A 58 6.69 10.42 -8.35
CA GLU A 58 6.37 10.82 -6.97
C GLU A 58 4.86 11.01 -6.76
N MET A 59 4.14 11.54 -7.77
CA MET A 59 2.67 11.63 -7.75
C MET A 59 2.04 10.23 -7.74
N VAL A 60 2.55 9.31 -8.57
CA VAL A 60 2.11 7.90 -8.59
C VAL A 60 2.41 7.22 -7.25
N GLY A 61 3.61 7.40 -6.69
CA GLY A 61 3.97 6.86 -5.38
C GLY A 61 3.13 7.42 -4.23
N MET A 62 2.78 8.72 -4.27
CA MET A 62 1.89 9.35 -3.30
C MET A 62 0.47 8.78 -3.37
N VAL A 63 -0.07 8.70 -4.59
CA VAL A 63 -1.41 8.16 -4.85
C VAL A 63 -1.50 6.72 -4.39
N ILE A 64 -0.55 5.86 -4.77
CA ILE A 64 -0.50 4.46 -4.35
C ILE A 64 -0.39 4.34 -2.83
N GLY A 65 0.43 5.18 -2.18
CA GLY A 65 0.58 5.19 -0.72
C GLY A 65 -0.73 5.50 0.02
N VAL A 66 -1.50 6.49 -0.46
CA VAL A 66 -2.81 6.84 0.11
C VAL A 66 -3.82 5.71 -0.14
N PHE A 67 -3.84 5.14 -1.34
CA PHE A 67 -4.71 4.01 -1.65
C PHE A 67 -4.38 2.78 -0.80
N LEU A 68 -3.10 2.41 -0.64
CA LEU A 68 -2.68 1.28 0.20
C LEU A 68 -3.05 1.47 1.67
N SER A 69 -2.96 2.69 2.20
CA SER A 69 -3.37 3.02 3.57
C SER A 69 -4.86 2.73 3.80
N ILE A 70 -5.74 3.27 2.95
CA ILE A 70 -7.19 3.09 3.05
C ILE A 70 -7.57 1.62 2.85
N LEU A 71 -6.90 0.96 1.91
CA LEU A 71 -7.16 -0.43 1.55
C LEU A 71 -6.71 -1.40 2.64
N GLY A 72 -5.60 -1.13 3.32
CA GLY A 72 -5.17 -1.88 4.50
C GLY A 72 -6.20 -1.81 5.63
N VAL A 73 -6.77 -0.63 5.89
CA VAL A 73 -7.83 -0.45 6.89
C VAL A 73 -9.09 -1.21 6.50
N ILE A 74 -9.50 -1.16 5.23
CA ILE A 74 -10.66 -1.92 4.71
C ILE A 74 -10.44 -3.44 4.88
N PHE A 75 -9.23 -3.92 4.60
CA PHE A 75 -8.87 -5.33 4.70
C PHE A 75 -8.99 -5.82 6.15
N VAL A 76 -8.46 -5.05 7.11
CA VAL A 76 -8.58 -5.38 8.54
C VAL A 76 -10.05 -5.41 8.96
N CYS A 77 -10.87 -4.45 8.52
CA CYS A 77 -12.31 -4.46 8.79
C CYS A 77 -13.01 -5.72 8.26
N PHE A 78 -12.72 -6.13 7.02
CA PHE A 78 -13.27 -7.37 6.46
C PHE A 78 -12.79 -8.60 7.21
N MET A 79 -11.53 -8.63 7.64
CA MET A 79 -10.99 -9.77 8.39
C MET A 79 -11.64 -9.91 9.76
N VAL A 80 -11.88 -8.80 10.47
CA VAL A 80 -12.62 -8.80 11.73
C VAL A 80 -14.07 -9.24 11.52
N TYR A 81 -14.75 -8.73 10.48
CA TYR A 81 -16.12 -9.11 10.16
C TYR A 81 -16.26 -10.61 9.86
N ALA A 82 -15.38 -11.14 9.00
CA ALA A 82 -15.39 -12.54 8.64
C ALA A 82 -15.00 -13.44 9.83
N GLY A 83 -14.03 -13.02 10.65
CA GLY A 83 -13.63 -13.73 11.87
C GLY A 83 -14.77 -13.83 12.89
N PHE A 84 -15.51 -12.74 13.11
CA PHE A 84 -16.68 -12.76 13.98
C PHE A 84 -17.81 -13.64 13.42
N MET A 85 -18.03 -13.62 12.11
CA MET A 85 -19.01 -14.49 11.45
C MET A 85 -18.63 -15.97 11.62
N TRP A 86 -17.34 -16.31 11.54
CA TRP A 86 -16.85 -17.66 11.76
C TRP A 86 -17.01 -18.11 13.22
N MET A 87 -16.63 -17.29 14.20
CA MET A 87 -16.80 -17.60 15.63
C MET A 87 -18.28 -17.73 16.05
N THR A 88 -19.17 -16.97 15.43
CA THR A 88 -20.61 -16.99 15.76
C THR A 88 -21.40 -18.06 15.01
N ALA A 89 -20.75 -18.85 14.14
CA ALA A 89 -21.43 -19.85 13.32
C ALA A 89 -22.05 -21.00 14.13
N ARG A 90 -21.60 -21.28 15.38
CA ARG A 90 -22.21 -22.25 16.32
C ARG A 90 -22.68 -23.59 15.68
N GLY A 91 -21.93 -24.10 14.69
CA GLY A 91 -22.24 -25.37 14.00
C GLY A 91 -23.02 -25.24 12.68
N ASP A 92 -23.41 -24.03 12.26
CA ASP A 92 -23.99 -23.77 10.94
C ASP A 92 -22.88 -23.72 9.87
N GLU A 93 -22.73 -24.83 9.12
CA GLU A 93 -21.75 -24.96 8.04
C GLU A 93 -21.89 -23.86 6.97
N THR A 94 -23.09 -23.34 6.75
CA THR A 94 -23.34 -22.29 5.75
C THR A 94 -22.62 -21.00 6.15
N LYS A 95 -22.65 -20.66 7.44
CA LYS A 95 -21.97 -19.47 7.97
C LYS A 95 -20.46 -19.64 7.99
N VAL A 96 -19.98 -20.84 8.33
CA VAL A 96 -18.55 -21.16 8.26
C VAL A 96 -18.03 -21.05 6.83
N ARG A 97 -18.74 -21.65 5.86
CA ARG A 97 -18.38 -21.58 4.43
C ARG A 97 -18.42 -20.14 3.91
N THR A 98 -19.41 -19.35 4.32
CA THR A 98 -19.52 -17.94 3.92
C THR A 98 -18.37 -17.11 4.47
N ALA A 99 -18.05 -17.24 5.77
CA ALA A 99 -16.91 -16.55 6.38
C ALA A 99 -15.57 -16.92 5.70
N LEU A 100 -15.35 -18.21 5.45
CA LEU A 100 -14.16 -18.69 4.74
C LEU A 100 -14.10 -18.18 3.29
N SER A 101 -15.24 -18.08 2.61
CA SER A 101 -15.30 -17.50 1.26
C SER A 101 -14.86 -16.03 1.28
N ILE A 102 -15.36 -15.24 2.23
CA ILE A 102 -15.00 -13.83 2.38
C ILE A 102 -13.49 -13.68 2.65
N ILE A 103 -12.93 -14.51 3.54
CA ILE A 103 -11.49 -14.50 3.85
C ILE A 103 -10.68 -14.83 2.60
N ARG A 104 -11.03 -15.87 1.85
CA ARG A 104 -10.33 -16.27 0.62
C ARG A 104 -10.35 -15.17 -0.43
N THR A 105 -11.52 -14.59 -0.71
CA THR A 105 -11.66 -13.50 -1.68
C THR A 105 -10.88 -12.25 -1.24
N SER A 106 -10.84 -11.96 0.06
CA SER A 106 -10.07 -10.82 0.60
C SER A 106 -8.56 -11.01 0.44
N ILE A 107 -8.05 -12.23 0.69
CA ILE A 107 -6.62 -12.55 0.51
C ILE A 107 -6.22 -12.46 -0.98
N ILE A 108 -7.07 -12.95 -1.88
CA ILE A 108 -6.82 -12.87 -3.33
C ILE A 108 -6.72 -11.41 -3.78
N GLY A 109 -7.62 -10.55 -3.30
CA GLY A 109 -7.53 -9.10 -3.54
C GLY A 109 -6.19 -8.52 -3.10
N LEU A 110 -5.76 -8.84 -1.88
CA LEU A 110 -4.47 -8.39 -1.33
C LEU A 110 -3.27 -8.84 -2.18
N ILE A 111 -3.28 -10.11 -2.62
CA ILE A 111 -2.23 -10.67 -3.48
C ILE A 111 -2.12 -9.89 -4.80
N ILE A 112 -3.25 -9.55 -5.43
CA ILE A 112 -3.27 -8.85 -6.72
C ILE A 112 -2.63 -7.47 -6.60
N ILE A 113 -2.92 -6.75 -5.53
CA ILE A 113 -2.38 -5.40 -5.28
C ILE A 113 -0.86 -5.45 -5.04
N LEU A 114 -0.41 -6.38 -4.20
CA LEU A 114 1.01 -6.60 -3.94
C LEU A 114 1.76 -6.98 -5.22
N SER A 115 1.14 -7.82 -6.05
CA SER A 115 1.70 -8.25 -7.33
C SER A 115 1.78 -7.09 -8.32
N ALA A 116 0.74 -6.26 -8.42
CA ALA A 116 0.73 -5.07 -9.28
C ALA A 116 1.85 -4.09 -8.90
N TYR A 117 2.06 -3.84 -7.60
CA TYR A 117 3.15 -2.99 -7.13
C TYR A 117 4.54 -3.58 -7.43
N ALA A 118 4.71 -4.89 -7.21
CA ALA A 118 5.96 -5.58 -7.52
C ALA A 118 6.30 -5.50 -9.01
N ILE A 119 5.30 -5.73 -9.88
CA ILE A 119 5.45 -5.63 -11.34
C ILE A 119 5.78 -4.20 -11.75
N SER A 120 5.06 -3.20 -11.22
CA SER A 120 5.31 -1.79 -11.54
C SER A 120 6.76 -1.39 -11.25
N ARG A 121 7.29 -1.77 -10.08
CA ARG A 121 8.69 -1.49 -9.75
C ARG A 121 9.67 -2.25 -10.64
N PHE A 122 9.35 -3.50 -10.96
CA PHE A 122 10.18 -4.31 -11.83
C PHE A 122 10.35 -3.66 -13.20
N VAL A 123 9.26 -3.20 -13.81
CA VAL A 123 9.28 -2.51 -15.11
C VAL A 123 10.11 -1.23 -15.06
N ILE A 124 9.92 -0.38 -14.04
CA ILE A 124 10.65 0.88 -13.89
C ILE A 124 12.17 0.63 -13.75
N THR A 125 12.56 -0.33 -12.92
CA THR A 125 13.97 -0.70 -12.74
C THR A 125 14.58 -1.21 -14.03
N THR A 126 13.91 -2.13 -14.74
CA THR A 126 14.45 -2.66 -16.01
C THR A 126 14.62 -1.56 -17.07
N LEU A 127 13.64 -0.67 -17.21
CA LEU A 127 13.72 0.44 -18.16
C LEU A 127 14.85 1.41 -17.80
N THR A 128 14.95 1.81 -16.53
CA THR A 128 15.99 2.72 -16.05
C THR A 128 17.39 2.17 -16.29
N ASN A 129 17.62 0.89 -15.99
CA ASN A 129 18.90 0.23 -16.20
C ASN A 129 19.27 0.13 -17.69
N SER A 130 18.28 -0.01 -18.57
CA SER A 130 18.49 -0.10 -20.03
C SER A 130 18.88 1.25 -20.64
N THR A 131 18.28 2.36 -20.18
CA THR A 131 18.66 3.71 -20.62
C THR A 131 20.06 4.16 -20.18
N MET A 132 20.67 3.50 -19.19
CA MET A 132 22.03 3.81 -18.73
C MET A 132 23.12 3.05 -19.51
N THR A 133 22.75 2.11 -20.38
CA THR A 133 23.71 1.30 -21.14
C THR A 133 24.00 1.85 -22.55
N ASP A 134 23.33 2.93 -22.99
CA ASP A 134 23.42 3.45 -24.37
C ASP A 134 24.14 4.80 -24.53
N THR A 135 24.69 5.40 -23.47
CA THR A 135 25.78 6.38 -23.64
C THR A 135 27.08 5.63 -23.90
N GLY A 136 27.27 5.20 -25.15
CA GLY A 136 28.48 4.53 -25.59
C GLY A 136 29.75 5.35 -25.25
N PRO A 137 30.85 4.72 -24.83
CA PRO A 137 32.15 5.38 -24.77
C PRO A 137 32.66 5.55 -26.20
N GLY A 138 32.23 6.61 -26.86
CA GLY A 138 32.46 6.79 -28.29
C GLY A 138 32.55 8.25 -28.73
N LEU A 139 33.21 9.12 -27.97
CA LEU A 139 33.80 10.38 -28.46
C LEU A 139 34.97 10.76 -27.54
N THR A 140 36.08 10.02 -27.58
CA THR A 140 37.38 10.57 -27.20
C THR A 140 37.99 11.22 -28.44
N PRO A 141 38.13 12.55 -28.51
CA PRO A 141 39.02 13.16 -29.50
C PRO A 141 40.40 12.52 -29.32
N GLY A 142 40.98 12.02 -30.42
CA GLY A 142 42.30 11.38 -30.39
C GLY A 142 43.36 12.31 -29.80
N PRO A 143 44.45 11.75 -29.25
CA PRO A 143 45.53 12.57 -28.73
C PRO A 143 46.13 13.40 -29.86
N ILE A 144 46.25 14.71 -29.62
CA ILE A 144 47.01 15.62 -30.47
C ILE A 144 48.51 15.25 -30.40
N HIS A 145 49.03 14.65 -31.47
CA HIS A 145 50.45 14.67 -31.80
C HIS A 145 50.59 14.82 -33.31
#